data_AF-R7XD38-F1
#
_entry.id   AF-R7XD38-F1
#
_cell.length_a   1.000
_cell.length_b   1.000
_cell.length_c   1.000
_cell.angle_alpha   90.00
_cell.angle_beta   90.00
_cell.angle_gamma   90.00
#
_symmetry.space_group_name_H-M   'P 1'
#
loop_
_entity.id
_entity.type
_entity.pdbx_description
1 polymer ?
#
loop_
_entity_poly.entity_id
_entity_poly.type
_entity_poly.pdbx_seq_one_letter_code
_entity_poly.pdbx_strand_id
1 'polypeptide(L)'
;MIDVKLSTCAPAWPWMRQFPGHVPTWGPFRFHIDSNISNCDAWVVFESLAAREQVNCPHERTIFVTGEPDSLGHYDAGFLSQFHTVVSGRHDIDHPRIFRMQQAHPWFVERSMDELLAMAPVAKQEEICVISSDKAFSEGHRKRLDFVQALSGALGDRLHVYGRGIRSFDSKWDLLSRYRYAVVLENHESEDFLTEKLPDAWLAWCYPFYAGCTNVGRYHADDTWTRIAMEEPQRAARTIAGCLDDPKHYPSHLEAIARARTQYLWNTQFFPNLAIVLQHLIATTSQSERVQKTMIPMNEMVERAAREAAEIANTAVRGDSSSPQQLPEIKNGKSVNKLLVRVLRSAGYRLQYAADAMDPPPPPPPPPPPPPPPPPPSLKEISYRKWVAADGDRTLRVDYPLTSQSIVFDVGGFEGQWASDIYARYRCHIHIFEPVPSYVEQIARRFEQNDAIRLHAVGLGGCAGTFQISIAGDASSMQLQGEDIVEIGVVTPEQVFSAEDVSQVDLMKVNIEGAEYDLLDHLIDTGLIRKIRRLQVQFHDFVPDAEARMAAIQQRLAVTHRVTYQFPFIWENWVSKELEE
;
A
#
# COMPACT_ATOMS: atom_id res chain seq x y z
N MET A 1 3.31 -35.58 -20.27
CA MET A 1 2.99 -34.33 -19.56
C MET A 1 3.90 -34.23 -18.36
N ILE A 2 4.42 -33.05 -18.08
CA ILE A 2 5.30 -32.75 -16.95
C ILE A 2 4.46 -32.01 -15.92
N ASP A 3 4.34 -32.55 -14.72
CA ASP A 3 3.50 -31.98 -13.67
C ASP A 3 4.27 -30.89 -12.90
N VAL A 4 3.80 -29.65 -12.97
CA VAL A 4 4.41 -28.48 -12.35
C VAL A 4 3.53 -28.00 -11.22
N LYS A 5 4.05 -27.97 -9.99
CA LYS A 5 3.38 -27.26 -8.90
C LYS A 5 3.66 -25.77 -9.02
N LEU A 6 2.62 -24.95 -8.96
CA LEU A 6 2.74 -23.50 -8.88
C LEU A 6 2.10 -23.04 -7.57
N SER A 7 2.91 -22.54 -6.64
CA SER A 7 2.44 -21.88 -5.40
C SER A 7 2.51 -20.37 -5.60
N THR A 8 1.42 -19.66 -5.32
CA THR A 8 1.29 -18.22 -5.62
C THR A 8 0.96 -17.40 -4.37
N CYS A 9 1.19 -16.09 -4.45
CA CYS A 9 0.76 -15.14 -3.42
C CYS A 9 -0.74 -14.80 -3.46
N ALA A 10 -1.48 -15.30 -4.46
CA ALA A 10 -2.88 -14.92 -4.73
C ALA A 10 -3.71 -16.14 -5.16
N PRO A 11 -4.06 -17.05 -4.22
CA PRO A 11 -4.76 -18.29 -4.55
C PRO A 11 -6.18 -18.09 -5.08
N ALA A 12 -6.81 -16.95 -4.76
CA ALA A 12 -8.14 -16.58 -5.26
C ALA A 12 -8.10 -15.99 -6.68
N TRP A 13 -6.91 -15.70 -7.23
CA TRP A 13 -6.79 -15.11 -8.56
C TRP A 13 -7.34 -16.06 -9.64
N PRO A 14 -8.05 -15.57 -10.67
CA PRO A 14 -8.67 -16.42 -11.70
C PRO A 14 -7.63 -16.96 -12.72
N TRP A 15 -6.67 -17.76 -12.25
CA TRP A 15 -5.57 -18.30 -13.04
C TRP A 15 -6.02 -19.09 -14.27
N MET A 16 -7.16 -19.79 -14.21
CA MET A 16 -7.64 -20.59 -15.34
C MET A 16 -7.92 -19.74 -16.59
N ARG A 17 -8.31 -18.46 -16.42
CA ARG A 17 -8.56 -17.55 -17.55
C ARG A 17 -7.28 -17.27 -18.36
N GLN A 18 -6.11 -17.51 -17.77
CA GLN A 18 -4.80 -17.28 -18.38
C GLN A 18 -4.42 -18.35 -19.42
N PHE A 19 -5.22 -19.41 -19.54
CA PHE A 19 -4.92 -20.55 -20.41
C PHE A 19 -5.94 -20.70 -21.54
N PRO A 20 -5.52 -21.28 -22.69
CA PRO A 20 -6.44 -21.69 -23.74
C PRO A 20 -7.42 -22.75 -23.21
N GLY A 21 -8.71 -22.56 -23.50
CA GLY A 21 -9.78 -23.48 -23.08
C GLY A 21 -9.94 -23.60 -21.56
N HIS A 22 -9.36 -22.71 -20.77
CA HIS A 22 -9.32 -22.78 -19.30
C HIS A 22 -8.65 -24.06 -18.77
N VAL A 23 -7.81 -24.69 -19.57
CA VAL A 23 -7.08 -25.90 -19.20
C VAL A 23 -5.68 -25.50 -18.76
N PRO A 24 -5.24 -25.78 -17.52
CA PRO A 24 -3.96 -25.31 -16.98
C PRO A 24 -2.77 -26.11 -17.55
N THR A 25 -2.61 -26.04 -18.86
CA THR A 25 -1.55 -26.70 -19.62
C THR A 25 -0.91 -25.71 -20.58
N TRP A 26 0.42 -25.72 -20.62
CA TRP A 26 1.18 -24.94 -21.59
C TRP A 26 2.25 -25.81 -22.23
N GLY A 27 2.08 -26.12 -23.52
CA GLY A 27 2.93 -27.10 -24.19
C GLY A 27 2.95 -28.44 -23.43
N PRO A 28 4.13 -28.96 -23.02
CA PRO A 28 4.23 -30.23 -22.29
C PRO A 28 3.90 -30.14 -20.79
N PHE A 29 3.68 -28.94 -20.26
CA PHE A 29 3.51 -28.69 -18.83
C PHE A 29 2.05 -28.73 -18.42
N ARG A 30 1.75 -29.42 -17.31
CA ARG A 30 0.47 -29.37 -16.62
C ARG A 30 0.68 -28.67 -15.27
N PHE A 31 -0.03 -27.58 -15.03
CA PHE A 31 0.11 -26.78 -13.83
C PHE A 31 -0.92 -27.19 -12.77
N HIS A 32 -0.43 -27.44 -11.56
CA HIS A 32 -1.21 -27.63 -10.35
C HIS A 32 -1.06 -26.36 -9.51
N ILE A 33 -2.00 -25.43 -9.66
CA ILE A 33 -1.93 -24.09 -9.09
C ILE A 33 -2.56 -24.11 -7.70
N ASP A 34 -1.80 -23.68 -6.69
CA ASP A 34 -2.19 -23.61 -5.27
C ASP A 34 -2.88 -24.88 -4.75
N SER A 35 -2.49 -26.02 -5.34
CA SER A 35 -3.08 -27.33 -5.09
C SER A 35 -2.16 -28.17 -4.21
N ASN A 36 -2.75 -28.90 -3.28
CA ASN A 36 -2.00 -29.81 -2.41
C ASN A 36 -1.71 -31.13 -3.13
N ILE A 37 -0.52 -31.26 -3.72
CA ILE A 37 -0.04 -32.48 -4.38
C ILE A 37 1.22 -32.99 -3.70
N SER A 38 1.36 -34.31 -3.61
CA SER A 38 2.51 -34.94 -2.93
C SER A 38 3.75 -35.06 -3.82
N ASN A 39 3.60 -35.02 -5.14
CA ASN A 39 4.70 -35.19 -6.09
C ASN A 39 4.54 -34.25 -7.28
N CYS A 40 5.63 -33.67 -7.75
CA CYS A 40 5.70 -32.93 -9.01
C CYS A 40 7.05 -33.14 -9.71
N ASP A 41 7.12 -32.78 -10.98
CA ASP A 41 8.35 -32.78 -11.77
C ASP A 41 9.11 -31.45 -11.67
N ALA A 42 8.42 -30.36 -11.33
CA ALA A 42 8.99 -29.07 -11.03
C ALA A 42 8.10 -28.32 -10.02
N TRP A 43 8.69 -27.42 -9.24
CA TRP A 43 7.96 -26.61 -8.27
C TRP A 43 8.36 -25.14 -8.43
N VAL A 44 7.37 -24.31 -8.74
CA VAL A 44 7.49 -22.88 -8.95
C VAL A 44 6.79 -22.15 -7.81
N VAL A 45 7.45 -21.16 -7.24
CA VAL A 45 6.87 -20.21 -6.30
C VAL A 45 6.89 -18.83 -6.94
N PHE A 46 5.72 -18.20 -7.04
CA PHE A 46 5.58 -16.84 -7.52
C PHE A 46 5.39 -15.87 -6.36
N GLU A 47 6.29 -14.89 -6.27
CA GLU A 47 6.33 -13.80 -5.29
C GLU A 47 6.52 -14.22 -3.83
N SER A 48 5.64 -15.03 -3.26
CA SER A 48 5.76 -15.49 -1.87
C SER A 48 5.02 -16.81 -1.60
N LEU A 49 5.31 -17.44 -0.46
CA LEU A 49 4.63 -18.62 0.06
C LEU A 49 3.76 -18.24 1.25
N ALA A 50 2.44 -18.49 1.19
CA ALA A 50 1.52 -18.15 2.28
C ALA A 50 1.79 -18.97 3.56
N ALA A 51 2.12 -20.25 3.41
CA ALA A 51 2.42 -21.16 4.50
C ALA A 51 3.55 -22.11 4.11
N ARG A 52 4.06 -22.88 5.08
CA ARG A 52 4.98 -23.98 4.79
C ARG A 52 4.30 -24.98 3.88
N GLU A 53 5.01 -25.41 2.85
CA GLU A 53 4.53 -26.41 1.91
C GLU A 53 5.54 -27.54 1.78
N GLN A 54 5.04 -28.74 1.56
CA GLN A 54 5.88 -29.93 1.43
C GLN A 54 5.47 -30.76 0.21
N VAL A 55 6.44 -31.05 -0.66
CA VAL A 55 6.24 -31.79 -1.92
C VAL A 55 7.49 -32.58 -2.29
N ASN A 56 7.32 -33.76 -2.87
CA ASN A 56 8.42 -34.50 -3.49
C ASN A 56 8.73 -33.90 -4.86
N CYS A 57 9.88 -33.25 -5.01
CA CYS A 57 10.29 -32.54 -6.22
C CYS A 57 11.81 -32.71 -6.43
N PRO A 58 12.29 -32.85 -7.69
CA PRO A 58 13.72 -32.76 -7.98
C PRO A 58 14.23 -31.38 -7.57
N HIS A 59 15.37 -31.33 -6.88
CA HIS A 59 15.91 -30.06 -6.36
C HIS A 59 16.25 -29.09 -7.50
N GLU A 60 16.80 -29.60 -8.60
CA GLU A 60 17.24 -28.84 -9.78
C GLU A 60 16.08 -28.16 -10.54
N ARG A 61 14.84 -28.47 -10.14
CA ARG A 61 13.60 -27.98 -10.76
C ARG A 61 12.73 -27.19 -9.78
N THR A 62 13.33 -26.64 -8.72
CA THR A 62 12.68 -25.63 -7.88
C THR A 62 13.01 -24.22 -8.39
N ILE A 63 11.97 -23.42 -8.63
CA ILE A 63 12.06 -22.10 -9.24
C ILE A 63 11.37 -21.07 -8.34
N PHE A 64 12.01 -19.94 -8.13
CA PHE A 64 11.37 -18.75 -7.59
C PHE A 64 11.24 -17.67 -8.66
N VAL A 65 10.08 -17.04 -8.76
CA VAL A 65 9.82 -15.92 -9.67
C VAL A 65 9.49 -14.68 -8.83
N THR A 66 10.31 -13.63 -8.94
CA THR A 66 10.07 -12.37 -8.22
C THR A 66 8.87 -11.63 -8.78
N GLY A 67 8.07 -10.96 -7.98
CA GLY A 67 6.94 -10.12 -8.42
C GLY A 67 7.21 -8.62 -8.29
N GLU A 68 7.97 -8.18 -7.29
CA GLU A 68 8.15 -6.76 -6.96
C GLU A 68 9.52 -6.19 -7.39
N PRO A 69 9.62 -4.87 -7.71
CA PRO A 69 10.88 -4.21 -8.03
C PRO A 69 11.75 -4.02 -6.76
N ASP A 70 13.04 -3.77 -6.98
CA ASP A 70 14.04 -3.58 -5.92
C ASP A 70 13.83 -2.36 -5.02
N SER A 71 13.12 -1.36 -5.53
CA SER A 71 12.67 -0.21 -4.76
C SER A 71 11.59 -0.52 -3.71
N LEU A 72 10.77 -1.57 -3.88
CA LEU A 72 9.60 -1.83 -3.04
C LEU A 72 9.80 -2.90 -1.97
N GLY A 73 10.73 -3.83 -2.16
CA GLY A 73 10.93 -4.95 -1.22
C GLY A 73 12.29 -5.60 -1.37
N HIS A 74 12.62 -6.51 -0.44
CA HIS A 74 13.84 -7.31 -0.46
C HIS A 74 13.49 -8.79 -0.29
N TYR A 75 14.20 -9.66 -1.02
CA TYR A 75 14.14 -11.10 -0.82
C TYR A 75 15.35 -11.57 -0.03
N ASP A 76 15.11 -12.23 1.10
CA ASP A 76 16.16 -12.76 1.97
C ASP A 76 17.00 -13.83 1.24
N ALA A 77 18.32 -13.80 1.43
CA ALA A 77 19.22 -14.74 0.77
C ALA A 77 19.00 -16.18 1.26
N GLY A 78 18.66 -16.38 2.53
CA GLY A 78 18.28 -17.68 3.07
C GLY A 78 16.99 -18.19 2.43
N PHE A 79 15.99 -17.34 2.26
CA PHE A 79 14.77 -17.70 1.54
C PHE A 79 15.04 -18.10 0.08
N LEU A 80 15.82 -17.29 -0.65
CA LEU A 80 16.17 -17.57 -2.03
C LEU A 80 16.99 -18.85 -2.18
N SER A 81 17.82 -19.19 -1.18
CA SER A 81 18.63 -20.42 -1.20
C SER A 81 17.83 -21.72 -1.18
N GLN A 82 16.52 -21.67 -0.88
CA GLN A 82 15.61 -22.82 -0.98
C GLN A 82 15.34 -23.23 -2.45
N PHE A 83 15.64 -22.35 -3.39
CA PHE A 83 15.34 -22.53 -4.81
C PHE A 83 16.60 -22.80 -5.59
N HIS A 84 16.53 -23.74 -6.53
CA HIS A 84 17.64 -23.98 -7.44
C HIS A 84 17.79 -22.84 -8.43
N THR A 85 16.70 -22.26 -8.93
CA THR A 85 16.71 -21.19 -9.93
C THR A 85 15.85 -20.02 -9.48
N VAL A 86 16.33 -18.80 -9.73
CA VAL A 86 15.57 -17.56 -9.48
C VAL A 86 15.34 -16.85 -10.81
N VAL A 87 14.11 -16.49 -11.14
CA VAL A 87 13.75 -15.69 -12.31
C VAL A 87 13.49 -14.27 -11.86
N SER A 88 14.29 -13.31 -12.33
CA SER A 88 14.15 -11.92 -11.91
C SER A 88 14.89 -10.93 -12.82
N GLY A 89 14.25 -9.79 -13.09
CA GLY A 89 14.88 -8.60 -13.67
C GLY A 89 15.65 -7.73 -12.66
N ARG A 90 15.58 -8.04 -11.35
CA ARG A 90 16.12 -7.17 -10.29
C ARG A 90 17.64 -7.25 -10.13
N HIS A 91 18.32 -6.12 -10.16
CA HIS A 91 19.79 -6.08 -10.08
C HIS A 91 20.34 -6.33 -8.67
N ASP A 92 19.52 -6.20 -7.62
CA ASP A 92 19.92 -6.37 -6.22
C ASP A 92 20.03 -7.84 -5.77
N ILE A 93 19.49 -8.77 -6.56
CA ILE A 93 19.54 -10.20 -6.25
C ILE A 93 20.83 -10.83 -6.77
N ASP A 94 21.61 -11.36 -5.83
CA ASP A 94 22.74 -12.24 -6.09
C ASP A 94 22.34 -13.69 -5.83
N HIS A 95 22.23 -14.48 -6.90
CA HIS A 95 21.93 -15.90 -6.84
C HIS A 95 22.70 -16.64 -7.95
N PRO A 96 23.36 -17.78 -7.66
CA PRO A 96 24.27 -18.45 -8.61
C PRO A 96 23.58 -18.94 -9.89
N ARG A 97 22.25 -19.07 -9.86
CA ARG A 97 21.43 -19.57 -10.97
C ARG A 97 20.26 -18.63 -11.22
N ILE A 98 20.58 -17.36 -11.46
CA ILE A 98 19.58 -16.35 -11.79
C ILE A 98 19.30 -16.34 -13.31
N PHE A 99 18.03 -16.35 -13.67
CA PHE A 99 17.55 -16.19 -15.04
C PHE A 99 17.04 -14.77 -15.21
N ARG A 100 17.76 -13.94 -15.98
CA ARG A 100 17.48 -12.51 -16.18
C ARG A 100 16.44 -12.29 -17.28
N MET A 101 15.19 -12.12 -16.86
CA MET A 101 14.05 -11.78 -17.72
C MET A 101 12.97 -11.08 -16.90
N GLN A 102 11.99 -10.51 -17.60
CA GLN A 102 10.76 -10.01 -16.98
C GLN A 102 10.06 -11.07 -16.12
N GLN A 103 9.45 -10.64 -15.01
CA GLN A 103 8.66 -11.53 -14.19
C GLN A 103 7.27 -11.88 -14.76
N ALA A 104 6.78 -11.07 -15.71
CA ALA A 104 5.52 -11.25 -16.44
C ALA A 104 4.28 -11.50 -15.55
N HIS A 105 3.75 -10.44 -14.93
CA HIS A 105 2.53 -10.54 -14.11
C HIS A 105 1.31 -11.04 -14.92
N PRO A 106 0.40 -11.81 -14.28
CA PRO A 106 -0.86 -12.19 -14.92
C PRO A 106 -1.69 -10.94 -15.26
N TRP A 107 -2.40 -10.95 -16.40
CA TRP A 107 -3.22 -9.79 -16.82
C TRP A 107 -4.46 -9.58 -15.95
N PHE A 108 -4.90 -8.33 -15.79
CA PHE A 108 -5.98 -7.97 -14.87
C PHE A 108 -7.32 -7.79 -15.59
N VAL A 109 -7.34 -7.53 -16.89
CA VAL A 109 -8.61 -7.43 -17.63
C VAL A 109 -9.46 -8.70 -17.47
N GLU A 110 -10.75 -8.52 -17.20
CA GLU A 110 -11.68 -9.59 -16.80
C GLU A 110 -12.23 -10.37 -18.01
N ARG A 111 -11.31 -10.91 -18.82
CA ARG A 111 -11.59 -11.77 -19.98
C ARG A 111 -10.63 -12.95 -20.00
N SER A 112 -11.12 -14.08 -20.50
CA SER A 112 -10.32 -15.28 -20.75
C SER A 112 -9.42 -15.12 -21.97
N MET A 113 -8.38 -15.94 -22.04
CA MET A 113 -7.49 -16.00 -23.20
C MET A 113 -8.27 -16.25 -24.50
N ASP A 114 -9.25 -17.16 -24.47
CA ASP A 114 -10.06 -17.52 -25.64
C ASP A 114 -10.91 -16.32 -26.11
N GLU A 115 -11.55 -15.61 -25.18
CA GLU A 115 -12.30 -14.39 -25.50
C GLU A 115 -11.37 -13.32 -26.08
N LEU A 116 -10.21 -13.09 -25.47
CA LEU A 116 -9.25 -12.08 -25.92
C LEU A 116 -8.69 -12.39 -27.32
N LEU A 117 -8.45 -13.66 -27.64
CA LEU A 117 -7.97 -14.10 -28.95
C LEU A 117 -9.05 -13.99 -30.03
N ALA A 118 -10.30 -14.31 -29.70
CA ALA A 118 -11.42 -14.24 -30.65
C ALA A 118 -11.89 -12.81 -30.92
N MET A 119 -11.47 -11.85 -30.09
CA MET A 119 -12.03 -10.51 -30.10
C MET A 119 -11.46 -9.63 -31.23
N ALA A 120 -12.36 -9.07 -32.04
CA ALA A 120 -12.05 -8.00 -32.98
C ALA A 120 -11.88 -6.63 -32.25
N PRO A 121 -11.30 -5.61 -32.90
CA PRO A 121 -11.26 -4.26 -32.34
C PRO A 121 -12.64 -3.79 -31.84
N VAL A 122 -12.68 -3.31 -30.60
CA VAL A 122 -13.91 -2.80 -29.96
C VAL A 122 -14.13 -1.34 -30.32
N ALA A 123 -15.38 -0.95 -30.57
CA ALA A 123 -15.74 0.44 -30.78
C ALA A 123 -15.41 1.27 -29.54
N LYS A 124 -14.62 2.34 -29.72
CA LYS A 124 -14.15 3.23 -28.65
C LYS A 124 -15.11 4.42 -28.49
N GLN A 125 -15.35 4.84 -27.24
CA GLN A 125 -16.22 5.97 -26.92
C GLN A 125 -15.42 7.21 -26.47
N GLU A 126 -14.21 7.01 -25.96
CA GLU A 126 -13.42 8.06 -25.30
C GLU A 126 -12.00 8.15 -25.89
N GLU A 127 -11.32 9.27 -25.65
CA GLU A 127 -9.96 9.50 -26.17
C GLU A 127 -8.90 8.77 -25.34
N ILE A 128 -8.61 9.26 -24.13
CA ILE A 128 -7.48 8.81 -23.33
C ILE A 128 -7.81 8.72 -21.83
N CYS A 129 -7.32 7.66 -21.19
CA CYS A 129 -7.39 7.49 -19.74
C CYS A 129 -6.01 7.26 -19.12
N VAL A 130 -5.93 7.45 -17.81
CA VAL A 130 -4.83 6.97 -16.97
C VAL A 130 -5.40 6.29 -15.73
N ILE A 131 -4.85 5.14 -15.36
CA ILE A 131 -5.15 4.47 -14.09
C ILE A 131 -3.95 4.67 -13.17
N SER A 132 -4.09 5.50 -12.15
CA SER A 132 -3.07 5.76 -11.13
C SER A 132 -3.74 5.97 -9.76
N SER A 133 -3.20 5.37 -8.71
CA SER A 133 -3.71 5.61 -7.34
C SER A 133 -3.24 6.95 -6.78
N ASP A 134 -3.96 7.46 -5.78
CA ASP A 134 -3.60 8.61 -4.94
C ASP A 134 -2.42 8.35 -3.98
N LYS A 135 -1.97 7.10 -3.85
CA LYS A 135 -0.89 6.69 -2.96
C LYS A 135 0.38 7.53 -3.19
N ALA A 136 0.99 8.03 -2.12
CA ALA A 136 2.22 8.84 -2.12
C ALA A 136 3.39 8.23 -1.31
N PHE A 137 3.28 6.94 -0.94
CA PHE A 137 4.19 6.26 -0.01
C PHE A 137 5.67 6.18 -0.45
N SER A 138 5.95 5.98 -1.73
CA SER A 138 7.32 5.88 -2.27
C SER A 138 7.69 7.09 -3.14
N GLU A 139 8.98 7.24 -3.47
CA GLU A 139 9.42 8.26 -4.43
C GLU A 139 8.73 8.08 -5.79
N GLY A 140 8.61 6.83 -6.28
CA GLY A 140 7.90 6.52 -7.53
C GLY A 140 6.39 6.83 -7.45
N HIS A 141 5.78 6.71 -6.27
CA HIS A 141 4.39 7.10 -6.05
C HIS A 141 4.19 8.62 -6.21
N ARG A 142 5.03 9.44 -5.59
CA ARG A 142 4.98 10.91 -5.73
C ARG A 142 5.26 11.37 -7.16
N LYS A 143 6.31 10.82 -7.80
CA LYS A 143 6.64 11.11 -9.20
C LYS A 143 5.46 10.87 -10.15
N ARG A 144 4.74 9.76 -9.97
CA ARG A 144 3.54 9.48 -10.79
C ARG A 144 2.40 10.46 -10.52
N LEU A 145 2.15 10.82 -9.26
CA LEU A 145 1.10 11.77 -8.93
C LEU A 145 1.39 13.15 -9.54
N ASP A 146 2.61 13.65 -9.38
CA ASP A 146 3.05 14.93 -9.95
C ASP A 146 2.98 14.90 -11.48
N PHE A 147 3.41 13.80 -12.10
CA PHE A 147 3.35 13.60 -13.54
C PHE A 147 1.91 13.58 -14.07
N VAL A 148 1.01 12.84 -13.40
CA VAL A 148 -0.41 12.77 -13.77
C VAL A 148 -1.09 14.13 -13.60
N GLN A 149 -0.79 14.87 -12.54
CA GLN A 149 -1.28 16.24 -12.35
C GLN A 149 -0.80 17.17 -13.47
N ALA A 150 0.48 17.10 -13.83
CA ALA A 150 1.03 17.91 -14.93
C ALA A 150 0.40 17.55 -16.28
N LEU A 151 0.20 16.26 -16.57
CA LEU A 151 -0.51 15.80 -17.77
C LEU A 151 -1.97 16.27 -17.78
N SER A 152 -2.68 16.16 -16.66
CA SER A 152 -4.07 16.60 -16.54
C SER A 152 -4.19 18.12 -16.77
N GLY A 153 -3.24 18.91 -16.24
CA GLY A 153 -3.21 20.36 -16.49
C GLY A 153 -2.96 20.71 -17.95
N ALA A 154 -2.17 19.91 -18.67
CA ALA A 154 -1.83 20.17 -20.07
C ALA A 154 -2.88 19.63 -21.07
N LEU A 155 -3.50 18.48 -20.78
CA LEU A 155 -4.48 17.82 -21.66
C LEU A 155 -5.93 18.20 -21.34
N GLY A 156 -6.17 18.79 -20.16
CA GLY A 156 -7.49 19.21 -19.71
C GLY A 156 -8.49 18.06 -19.68
N ASP A 157 -9.72 18.34 -20.10
CA ASP A 157 -10.85 17.40 -20.08
C ASP A 157 -10.65 16.16 -20.98
N ARG A 158 -9.63 16.14 -21.84
CA ARG A 158 -9.33 14.99 -22.69
C ARG A 158 -8.80 13.80 -21.89
N LEU A 159 -8.10 14.04 -20.77
CA LEU A 159 -7.50 12.99 -19.94
C LEU A 159 -8.40 12.61 -18.78
N HIS A 160 -8.98 11.41 -18.84
CA HIS A 160 -9.73 10.87 -17.72
C HIS A 160 -8.81 10.12 -16.75
N VAL A 161 -8.70 10.64 -15.53
CA VAL A 161 -7.89 10.03 -14.45
C VAL A 161 -8.76 9.11 -13.60
N TYR A 162 -8.31 7.88 -13.40
CA TYR A 162 -8.95 6.85 -12.57
C TYR A 162 -7.96 6.26 -11.57
N GLY A 163 -8.50 5.70 -10.49
CA GLY A 163 -7.74 5.02 -9.46
C GLY A 163 -8.30 5.26 -8.08
N ARG A 164 -7.82 4.45 -7.11
CA ARG A 164 -8.19 4.58 -5.70
C ARG A 164 -7.88 6.00 -5.22
N GLY A 165 -8.86 6.62 -4.55
CA GLY A 165 -8.78 8.00 -4.07
C GLY A 165 -8.97 9.10 -5.12
N ILE A 166 -9.15 8.76 -6.41
CA ILE A 166 -9.38 9.72 -7.49
C ILE A 166 -10.75 9.52 -8.13
N ARG A 167 -10.89 8.44 -8.91
CA ARG A 167 -12.15 8.04 -9.57
C ARG A 167 -12.15 6.51 -9.65
N SER A 168 -13.04 5.88 -8.89
CA SER A 168 -13.17 4.43 -8.84
C SER A 168 -13.78 3.87 -10.13
N PHE A 169 -13.53 2.59 -10.36
CA PHE A 169 -14.09 1.79 -11.44
C PHE A 169 -14.11 0.32 -10.99
N ASP A 170 -15.07 -0.45 -11.49
CA ASP A 170 -15.30 -1.82 -11.00
C ASP A 170 -14.59 -2.88 -11.85
N SER A 171 -14.41 -2.63 -13.15
CA SER A 171 -13.76 -3.55 -14.09
C SER A 171 -12.73 -2.80 -14.92
N LYS A 172 -11.52 -3.37 -14.97
CA LYS A 172 -10.44 -2.83 -15.82
C LYS A 172 -10.77 -3.01 -17.31
N TRP A 173 -11.44 -4.11 -17.67
CA TRP A 173 -11.97 -4.32 -19.01
C TRP A 173 -12.99 -3.25 -19.40
N ASP A 174 -14.04 -3.05 -18.61
CA ASP A 174 -15.13 -2.12 -18.94
C ASP A 174 -14.63 -0.66 -19.02
N LEU A 175 -13.58 -0.34 -18.27
CA LEU A 175 -12.92 0.95 -18.37
C LEU A 175 -12.06 1.05 -19.64
N LEU A 176 -11.01 0.23 -19.75
CA LEU A 176 -10.01 0.39 -20.81
C LEU A 176 -10.61 0.16 -22.20
N SER A 177 -11.56 -0.78 -22.33
CA SER A 177 -12.18 -1.08 -23.62
C SER A 177 -12.86 0.13 -24.27
N ARG A 178 -13.19 1.16 -23.50
CA ARG A 178 -13.82 2.40 -23.99
C ARG A 178 -12.84 3.41 -24.60
N TYR A 179 -11.56 3.34 -24.28
CA TYR A 179 -10.58 4.36 -24.67
C TYR A 179 -9.76 3.93 -25.88
N ARG A 180 -9.45 4.90 -26.75
CA ARG A 180 -8.46 4.70 -27.81
C ARG A 180 -7.05 4.61 -27.24
N TYR A 181 -6.75 5.41 -26.23
CA TYR A 181 -5.41 5.55 -25.67
C TYR A 181 -5.39 5.33 -24.16
N ALA A 182 -4.26 4.85 -23.65
CA ALA A 182 -4.02 4.74 -22.22
C ALA A 182 -2.64 5.29 -21.86
N VAL A 183 -2.54 6.14 -20.85
CA VAL A 183 -1.25 6.43 -20.21
C VAL A 183 -0.98 5.31 -19.21
N VAL A 184 0.14 4.63 -19.39
CA VAL A 184 0.51 3.43 -18.65
C VAL A 184 1.81 3.70 -17.90
N LEU A 185 1.73 3.75 -16.57
CA LEU A 185 2.84 4.11 -15.68
C LEU A 185 3.16 2.97 -14.74
N GLU A 186 4.36 2.42 -14.84
CA GLU A 186 4.87 1.48 -13.84
C GLU A 186 5.21 2.18 -12.53
N ASN A 187 5.25 1.40 -11.45
CA ASN A 187 5.70 1.91 -10.14
C ASN A 187 7.20 2.25 -10.12
N HIS A 188 7.97 1.68 -11.05
CA HIS A 188 9.43 1.75 -11.10
C HIS A 188 9.91 1.71 -12.55
N GLU A 189 10.98 2.46 -12.87
CA GLU A 189 11.63 2.44 -14.18
C GLU A 189 12.97 1.70 -14.09
N SER A 190 13.06 0.55 -14.75
CA SER A 190 14.28 -0.27 -14.83
C SER A 190 14.21 -1.24 -16.00
N GLU A 191 15.35 -1.85 -16.35
CA GLU A 191 15.36 -2.96 -17.30
C GLU A 191 14.56 -4.14 -16.76
N ASP A 192 13.89 -4.87 -17.65
CA ASP A 192 13.16 -6.11 -17.37
C ASP A 192 12.01 -5.98 -16.34
N PHE A 193 11.62 -4.78 -15.91
CA PHE A 193 10.49 -4.55 -15.01
C PHE A 193 9.23 -4.20 -15.81
N LEU A 194 8.55 -5.23 -16.31
CA LEU A 194 7.30 -5.13 -17.07
C LEU A 194 6.16 -5.84 -16.33
N THR A 195 5.07 -5.13 -16.03
CA THR A 195 3.91 -5.67 -15.30
C THR A 195 2.70 -5.84 -16.21
N GLU A 196 1.53 -6.11 -15.62
CA GLU A 196 0.27 -6.26 -16.33
C GLU A 196 -0.20 -4.97 -17.01
N LYS A 197 0.29 -3.80 -16.59
CA LYS A 197 -0.29 -2.50 -16.96
C LYS A 197 -0.21 -2.22 -18.45
N LEU A 198 0.95 -2.50 -19.06
CA LEU A 198 1.15 -2.35 -20.50
C LEU A 198 0.31 -3.35 -21.30
N PRO A 199 0.37 -4.67 -21.05
CA PRO A 199 -0.44 -5.62 -21.79
C PRO A 199 -1.94 -5.45 -21.58
N ASP A 200 -2.42 -5.04 -20.41
CA ASP A 200 -3.85 -4.75 -20.22
C ASP A 200 -4.37 -3.66 -21.17
N ALA A 201 -3.55 -2.66 -21.49
CA ALA A 201 -3.89 -1.66 -22.49
C ALA A 201 -4.05 -2.29 -23.88
N TRP A 202 -3.09 -3.11 -24.33
CA TRP A 202 -3.20 -3.83 -25.60
C TRP A 202 -4.39 -4.79 -25.63
N LEU A 203 -4.60 -5.55 -24.56
CA LEU A 203 -5.70 -6.49 -24.38
C LEU A 203 -7.06 -5.81 -24.37
N ALA A 204 -7.13 -4.53 -24.02
CA ALA A 204 -8.34 -3.72 -24.15
C ALA A 204 -8.43 -2.95 -25.49
N TRP A 205 -7.52 -3.19 -26.45
CA TRP A 205 -7.42 -2.47 -27.72
C TRP A 205 -7.03 -0.99 -27.58
N CYS A 206 -6.37 -0.59 -26.49
CA CYS A 206 -5.80 0.75 -26.35
C CYS A 206 -4.42 0.82 -27.00
N TYR A 207 -4.06 2.02 -27.49
CA TYR A 207 -2.68 2.37 -27.80
C TYR A 207 -2.02 3.01 -26.56
N PRO A 208 -0.96 2.42 -25.98
CA PRO A 208 -0.38 2.89 -24.74
C PRO A 208 0.72 3.96 -24.94
N PHE A 209 0.69 4.98 -24.08
CA PHE A 209 1.82 5.86 -23.80
C PHE A 209 2.49 5.37 -22.51
N TYR A 210 3.71 4.86 -22.61
CA TYR A 210 4.30 4.02 -21.56
C TYR A 210 5.58 4.61 -20.93
N ALA A 211 5.66 4.54 -19.60
CA ALA A 211 6.86 4.76 -18.79
C ALA A 211 7.02 3.62 -17.77
N GLY A 212 8.20 3.02 -17.69
CA GLY A 212 8.44 1.84 -16.86
C GLY A 212 9.64 1.02 -17.32
N CYS A 213 9.41 -0.16 -17.89
CA CYS A 213 10.46 -1.01 -18.44
C CYS A 213 11.31 -0.25 -19.49
N THR A 214 12.62 -0.11 -19.28
CA THR A 214 13.48 0.70 -20.17
C THR A 214 13.87 -0.02 -21.45
N ASN A 215 13.73 -1.35 -21.49
CA ASN A 215 14.12 -2.23 -22.58
C ASN A 215 12.93 -3.05 -23.13
N VAL A 216 11.72 -2.48 -23.16
CA VAL A 216 10.50 -3.12 -23.73
C VAL A 216 10.74 -3.70 -25.12
N GLY A 217 11.58 -3.07 -25.94
CA GLY A 217 11.97 -3.54 -27.28
C GLY A 217 12.54 -4.97 -27.32
N ARG A 218 13.01 -5.50 -26.18
CA ARG A 218 13.46 -6.89 -26.02
C ARG A 218 12.29 -7.89 -26.02
N TYR A 219 11.08 -7.43 -25.70
CA TYR A 219 9.87 -8.24 -25.52
C TYR A 219 8.78 -7.94 -26.55
N HIS A 220 8.63 -6.67 -26.95
CA HIS A 220 7.57 -6.18 -27.83
C HIS A 220 8.09 -5.14 -28.81
N ALA A 221 7.48 -5.06 -29.99
CA ALA A 221 7.89 -4.10 -31.03
C ALA A 221 7.53 -2.65 -30.67
N ASP A 222 8.38 -1.70 -31.07
CA ASP A 222 8.28 -0.28 -30.73
C ASP A 222 7.12 0.46 -31.44
N ASP A 223 6.49 -0.16 -32.44
CA ASP A 223 5.31 0.40 -33.13
C ASP A 223 3.99 0.12 -32.39
N THR A 224 4.04 -0.54 -31.23
CA THR A 224 2.84 -0.94 -30.47
C THR A 224 2.57 -0.05 -29.26
N TRP A 225 3.43 0.94 -29.00
CA TRP A 225 3.39 1.84 -27.85
C TRP A 225 4.25 3.07 -28.11
N THR A 226 4.05 4.15 -27.35
CA THR A 226 4.93 5.33 -27.41
C THR A 226 5.58 5.58 -26.06
N ARG A 227 6.92 5.70 -26.05
CA ARG A 227 7.66 6.04 -24.83
C ARG A 227 7.33 7.45 -24.35
N ILE A 228 7.05 7.57 -23.07
CA ILE A 228 7.01 8.82 -22.32
C ILE A 228 8.00 8.72 -21.16
N ALA A 229 8.44 9.87 -20.63
CA ALA A 229 9.35 9.95 -19.49
C ALA A 229 8.68 10.77 -18.39
N MET A 230 8.65 10.24 -17.16
CA MET A 230 7.99 10.89 -16.04
C MET A 230 8.72 12.18 -15.61
N GLU A 231 10.00 12.28 -15.92
CA GLU A 231 10.86 13.45 -15.67
C GLU A 231 10.62 14.59 -16.67
N GLU A 232 9.94 14.32 -17.80
CA GLU A 232 9.67 15.29 -18.86
C GLU A 232 8.15 15.48 -19.12
N PRO A 233 7.32 15.85 -18.12
CA PRO A 233 5.86 15.89 -18.23
C PRO A 233 5.35 16.78 -19.37
N GLN A 234 6.00 17.92 -19.61
CA GLN A 234 5.62 18.84 -20.69
C GLN A 234 5.91 18.25 -22.08
N ARG A 235 6.99 17.47 -22.22
CA ARG A 235 7.28 16.76 -23.47
C ARG A 235 6.31 15.61 -23.67
N ALA A 236 6.04 14.84 -22.62
CA ALA A 236 5.04 13.77 -22.67
C ALA A 236 3.66 14.31 -23.09
N ALA A 237 3.20 15.42 -22.49
CA ALA A 237 1.95 16.06 -22.85
C ALA A 237 1.90 16.48 -24.33
N ARG A 238 2.98 17.08 -24.86
CA ARG A 238 3.07 17.45 -26.29
C ARG A 238 3.04 16.24 -27.21
N THR A 239 3.77 15.18 -26.87
CA THR A 239 3.76 13.92 -27.63
C THR A 239 2.36 13.32 -27.65
N ILE A 240 1.71 13.22 -26.48
CA ILE A 240 0.36 12.70 -26.36
C ILE A 240 -0.61 13.55 -27.18
N ALA A 241 -0.63 14.87 -26.99
CA ALA A 241 -1.51 15.77 -27.74
C ALA A 241 -1.33 15.61 -29.25
N GLY A 242 -0.09 15.56 -29.75
CA GLY A 242 0.18 15.36 -31.17
C GLY A 242 -0.41 14.05 -31.73
N CYS A 243 -0.34 12.95 -30.97
CA CYS A 243 -0.96 11.69 -31.36
C CYS A 243 -2.49 11.70 -31.26
N LEU A 244 -3.05 12.41 -30.27
CA LEU A 244 -4.51 12.54 -30.12
C LEU A 244 -5.11 13.43 -31.23
N ASP A 245 -4.37 14.44 -31.67
CA ASP A 245 -4.79 15.39 -32.72
C ASP A 245 -4.66 14.82 -34.14
N ASP A 246 -3.90 13.73 -34.31
CA ASP A 246 -3.87 12.97 -35.56
C ASP A 246 -4.98 11.91 -35.59
N PRO A 247 -6.07 12.11 -36.37
CA PRO A 247 -7.17 11.15 -36.44
C PRO A 247 -6.78 9.82 -37.07
N LYS A 248 -5.64 9.74 -37.78
CA LYS A 248 -5.14 8.51 -38.40
C LYS A 248 -4.28 7.67 -37.46
N HIS A 249 -3.73 8.28 -36.41
CA HIS A 249 -2.77 7.64 -35.53
C HIS A 249 -3.34 6.35 -34.92
N TYR A 250 -4.45 6.40 -34.19
CA TYR A 250 -5.01 5.18 -33.60
C TYR A 250 -5.41 4.13 -34.66
N PRO A 251 -6.19 4.48 -35.72
CA PRO A 251 -6.53 3.51 -36.77
C PRO A 251 -5.33 2.84 -37.45
N SER A 252 -4.24 3.59 -37.72
CA SER A 252 -3.06 3.03 -38.38
C SER A 252 -2.26 2.07 -37.49
N HIS A 253 -2.44 2.14 -36.16
CA HIS A 253 -1.77 1.27 -35.20
C HIS A 253 -2.62 0.08 -34.75
N LEU A 254 -3.87 -0.08 -35.21
CA LEU A 254 -4.72 -1.21 -34.83
C LEU A 254 -4.10 -2.57 -35.19
N GLU A 255 -3.43 -2.66 -36.34
CA GLU A 255 -2.71 -3.90 -36.72
C GLU A 255 -1.53 -4.18 -35.79
N ALA A 256 -0.81 -3.14 -35.36
CA ALA A 256 0.29 -3.26 -34.42
C ALA A 256 -0.22 -3.72 -33.04
N ILE A 257 -1.33 -3.14 -32.56
CA ILE A 257 -2.00 -3.57 -31.32
C ILE A 257 -2.46 -5.04 -31.44
N ALA A 258 -3.03 -5.45 -32.57
CA ALA A 258 -3.43 -6.85 -32.81
C ALA A 258 -2.25 -7.83 -32.70
N ARG A 259 -1.09 -7.45 -33.25
CA ARG A 259 0.16 -8.22 -33.10
C ARG A 259 0.61 -8.26 -31.64
N ALA A 260 0.62 -7.12 -30.95
CA ALA A 260 1.04 -7.03 -29.54
C ALA A 260 0.19 -7.91 -28.63
N ARG A 261 -1.15 -7.90 -28.82
CA ARG A 261 -2.09 -8.78 -28.10
C ARG A 261 -1.74 -10.25 -28.27
N THR A 262 -1.58 -10.68 -29.53
CA THR A 262 -1.30 -12.08 -29.86
C THR A 262 0.05 -12.51 -29.31
N GLN A 263 1.08 -11.67 -29.49
CA GLN A 263 2.41 -11.89 -28.97
C GLN A 263 2.42 -11.95 -27.44
N TYR A 264 1.69 -11.07 -26.75
CA TYR A 264 1.58 -11.11 -25.30
C TYR A 264 0.97 -12.43 -24.83
N LEU A 265 -0.22 -12.77 -25.34
CA LEU A 265 -0.96 -13.96 -24.90
C LEU A 265 -0.18 -15.26 -25.13
N TRP A 266 0.58 -15.37 -26.23
CA TRP A 266 1.31 -16.59 -26.57
C TRP A 266 2.78 -16.62 -26.17
N ASN A 267 3.44 -15.48 -26.00
CA ASN A 267 4.90 -15.44 -25.89
C ASN A 267 5.40 -14.74 -24.63
N THR A 268 4.69 -13.73 -24.11
CA THR A 268 5.23 -12.88 -23.05
C THR A 268 4.35 -12.70 -21.81
N GLN A 269 3.19 -13.37 -21.72
CA GLN A 269 2.47 -13.52 -20.45
C GLN A 269 3.18 -14.51 -19.49
N PHE A 270 2.75 -14.60 -18.24
CA PHE A 270 3.37 -15.40 -17.17
C PHE A 270 3.78 -16.83 -17.58
N PHE A 271 2.86 -17.63 -18.14
CA PHE A 271 3.06 -19.05 -18.44
C PHE A 271 4.05 -19.36 -19.58
N PRO A 272 4.07 -18.67 -20.75
CA PRO A 272 5.10 -18.88 -21.75
C PRO A 272 6.49 -18.46 -21.27
N ASN A 273 6.63 -17.37 -20.49
CA ASN A 273 7.92 -17.02 -19.88
C ASN A 273 8.40 -18.13 -18.95
N LEU A 274 7.51 -18.63 -18.09
CA LEU A 274 7.83 -19.73 -17.18
C LEU A 274 8.16 -21.03 -17.93
N ALA A 275 7.44 -21.32 -19.02
CA ALA A 275 7.68 -22.49 -19.86
C ALA A 275 9.08 -22.47 -20.48
N ILE A 276 9.61 -21.30 -20.88
CA ILE A 276 10.99 -21.16 -21.38
C ILE A 276 11.99 -21.59 -20.30
N VAL A 277 11.82 -21.13 -19.06
CA VAL A 277 12.70 -21.48 -17.94
C VAL A 277 12.60 -22.97 -17.62
N LEU A 278 11.39 -23.52 -17.54
CA LEU A 278 11.16 -24.94 -17.29
C LEU A 278 11.80 -25.81 -18.38
N GLN A 279 11.61 -25.48 -19.66
CA GLN A 279 12.23 -26.20 -20.78
C GLN A 279 13.75 -26.18 -20.68
N HIS A 280 14.33 -25.02 -20.37
CA HIS A 280 15.77 -24.89 -20.18
C HIS A 280 16.26 -25.82 -19.06
N LEU A 281 15.64 -25.79 -17.88
CA LEU A 281 16.06 -26.64 -16.76
C LEU A 281 15.91 -28.12 -17.06
N ILE A 282 14.83 -28.52 -17.72
CA ILE A 282 14.63 -29.93 -18.11
C ILE A 282 15.68 -30.40 -19.12
N ALA A 283 16.11 -29.51 -20.03
CA ALA A 283 17.12 -29.85 -21.02
C ALA A 283 18.55 -29.87 -20.45
N THR A 284 18.85 -29.05 -19.44
CA THR A 284 20.22 -28.86 -18.92
C THR A 284 20.51 -29.60 -17.62
N THR A 285 19.49 -30.14 -16.95
CA THR A 285 19.66 -30.86 -15.68
C THR A 285 19.30 -32.33 -15.83
N SER A 286 20.19 -33.22 -15.38
CA SER A 286 19.90 -34.64 -15.25
C SER A 286 18.78 -34.82 -14.22
N GLN A 287 17.75 -35.59 -14.55
CA GLN A 287 16.64 -35.83 -13.62
C GLN A 287 17.15 -36.57 -12.37
N SER A 288 17.25 -35.84 -11.27
CA SER A 288 17.47 -36.41 -9.95
C SER A 288 16.18 -37.06 -9.42
N GLU A 289 16.32 -37.94 -8.44
CA GLU A 289 15.18 -38.54 -7.75
C GLU A 289 14.35 -37.44 -7.06
N ARG A 290 13.03 -37.61 -7.02
CA ARG A 290 12.16 -36.69 -6.28
C ARG A 290 12.46 -36.84 -4.79
N VAL A 291 12.95 -35.79 -4.16
CA VAL A 291 13.18 -35.74 -2.72
C VAL A 291 12.09 -34.92 -2.07
N GLN A 292 11.65 -35.31 -0.88
CA GLN A 292 10.73 -34.51 -0.08
C GLN A 292 11.38 -33.16 0.24
N LYS A 293 10.80 -32.08 -0.28
CA LYS A 293 11.22 -30.70 -0.03
C LYS A 293 10.17 -30.01 0.84
N THR A 294 10.63 -29.30 1.85
CA THR A 294 9.80 -28.36 2.61
C THR A 294 10.28 -26.96 2.28
N MET A 295 9.41 -26.12 1.74
CA MET A 295 9.69 -24.69 1.57
C MET A 295 9.04 -23.92 2.71
N ILE A 296 9.81 -23.00 3.28
CA ILE A 296 9.43 -22.16 4.41
C ILE A 296 9.16 -20.74 3.90
N PRO A 297 8.04 -20.11 4.29
CA PRO A 297 7.78 -18.70 4.00
C PRO A 297 8.90 -17.79 4.52
N MET A 298 9.20 -16.74 3.76
CA MET A 298 10.25 -15.79 4.11
C MET A 298 10.02 -15.12 5.48
N ASN A 299 8.78 -14.74 5.80
CA ASN A 299 8.45 -14.10 7.08
C ASN A 299 8.81 -15.01 8.27
N GLU A 300 8.51 -16.30 8.16
CA GLU A 300 8.82 -17.26 9.20
C GLU A 300 10.32 -17.49 9.37
N MET A 301 11.08 -17.55 8.26
CA MET A 301 12.54 -17.67 8.31
C MET A 301 13.17 -16.48 9.03
N VAL A 302 12.66 -15.30 8.77
CA VAL A 302 13.11 -14.09 9.43
C VAL A 302 12.77 -14.11 10.92
N GLU A 303 11.52 -14.37 11.29
CA GLU A 303 11.10 -14.39 12.69
C GLU A 303 11.97 -15.37 13.50
N ARG A 304 12.31 -16.51 12.88
CA ARG A 304 13.22 -17.48 13.46
C ARG A 304 14.63 -16.89 13.64
N ALA A 305 15.20 -16.26 12.62
CA ALA A 305 16.51 -15.63 12.71
C ALA A 305 16.54 -14.51 13.78
N ALA A 306 15.46 -13.74 13.92
CA ALA A 306 15.33 -12.71 14.94
C ALA A 306 15.29 -13.31 16.36
N ARG A 307 14.54 -14.40 16.57
CA ARG A 307 14.50 -15.15 17.83
C ARG A 307 15.88 -15.73 18.20
N GLU A 308 16.55 -16.39 17.25
CA GLU A 308 17.89 -16.96 17.47
C GLU A 308 18.92 -15.87 17.81
N ALA A 309 18.88 -14.71 17.13
CA ALA A 309 19.73 -13.57 17.45
C ALA A 309 19.47 -13.01 18.86
N ALA A 310 18.20 -12.91 19.27
CA ALA A 310 17.81 -12.46 20.61
C ALA A 310 18.24 -13.44 21.71
N GLU A 311 18.18 -14.75 21.46
CA GLU A 311 18.67 -15.78 22.39
C GLU A 311 20.19 -15.74 22.56
N ILE A 312 20.94 -15.55 21.47
CA ILE A 312 22.40 -15.39 21.50
C ILE A 312 22.79 -14.11 22.27
N ALA A 313 22.08 -13.00 22.04
CA ALA A 313 22.29 -11.77 22.78
C ALA A 313 22.00 -11.94 24.28
N ASN A 314 20.94 -12.66 24.64
CA ASN A 314 20.58 -12.94 26.04
C ASN A 314 21.53 -13.90 26.75
N THR A 315 22.12 -14.87 26.04
CA THR A 315 23.15 -15.75 26.60
C THR A 315 24.50 -15.05 26.77
N ALA A 316 24.85 -14.12 25.87
CA ALA A 316 26.05 -13.28 26.00
C ALA A 316 25.98 -12.32 27.21
N VAL A 317 24.78 -11.88 27.62
CA VAL A 317 24.58 -11.01 28.79
C VAL A 317 24.57 -11.79 30.12
N ARG A 318 24.31 -13.11 30.09
CA ARG A 318 24.26 -13.97 31.29
C ARG A 318 25.54 -14.78 31.56
N GLY A 319 26.58 -14.65 30.72
CA GLY A 319 27.88 -15.30 30.89
C GLY A 319 28.81 -14.49 31.81
N ASP A 320 29.16 -15.10 32.95
CA ASP A 320 30.03 -14.55 33.98
C ASP A 320 31.47 -14.30 33.51
N SER A 321 32.05 -13.26 34.09
CA SER A 321 33.39 -12.73 33.96
C SER A 321 34.50 -13.74 34.33
N SER A 322 35.28 -14.24 33.36
CA SER A 322 36.68 -14.62 33.58
C SER A 322 37.48 -14.88 32.29
N SER A 323 38.59 -14.16 32.18
CA SER A 323 39.77 -14.37 31.31
C SER A 323 39.73 -13.85 29.86
N PRO A 324 40.79 -13.12 29.40
CA PRO A 324 40.78 -12.43 28.13
C PRO A 324 41.36 -13.33 27.02
N GLN A 325 40.50 -13.79 26.11
CA GLN A 325 40.93 -14.26 24.80
C GLN A 325 40.29 -13.38 23.73
N GLN A 326 41.14 -12.91 22.82
CA GLN A 326 40.88 -11.92 21.78
C GLN A 326 39.62 -12.28 20.98
N LEU A 327 38.63 -11.37 21.02
CA LEU A 327 37.57 -11.33 20.02
C LEU A 327 38.21 -11.03 18.64
N PRO A 328 37.82 -11.72 17.56
CA PRO A 328 38.10 -11.24 16.23
C PRO A 328 37.30 -9.93 16.00
N GLU A 329 37.96 -8.91 15.47
CA GLU A 329 37.32 -7.66 15.05
C GLU A 329 36.15 -7.95 14.10
N ILE A 330 34.92 -7.79 14.59
CA ILE A 330 33.75 -7.68 13.73
C ILE A 330 33.67 -6.24 13.25
N LYS A 331 34.37 -5.96 12.14
CA LYS A 331 34.12 -4.76 11.33
C LYS A 331 32.77 -4.91 10.63
N ASN A 332 31.72 -4.33 11.23
CA ASN A 332 30.59 -3.63 10.58
C ASN A 332 29.31 -3.71 11.43
N GLY A 333 29.14 -2.75 12.35
CA GLY A 333 27.90 -2.50 13.10
C GLY A 333 26.74 -1.92 12.28
N LYS A 334 26.58 -2.34 11.01
CA LYS A 334 25.49 -1.91 10.11
C LYS A 334 24.53 -3.05 9.73
N SER A 335 24.74 -4.27 10.25
CA SER A 335 24.09 -5.47 9.72
C SER A 335 22.71 -5.78 10.33
N VAL A 336 22.49 -5.50 11.61
CA VAL A 336 21.27 -5.93 12.33
C VAL A 336 20.06 -5.04 11.99
N ASN A 337 20.25 -3.71 11.91
CA ASN A 337 19.20 -2.77 11.49
C ASN A 337 18.82 -2.89 10.01
N LYS A 338 19.74 -3.30 9.13
CA LYS A 338 19.42 -3.54 7.71
C LYS A 338 18.60 -4.80 7.51
N LEU A 339 18.79 -5.83 8.34
CA LEU A 339 18.03 -7.07 8.27
C LEU A 339 16.59 -6.85 8.74
N LEU A 340 16.36 -6.13 9.85
CA LEU A 340 15.03 -5.83 10.37
C LEU A 340 14.22 -4.92 9.42
N VAL A 341 14.85 -3.91 8.81
CA VAL A 341 14.25 -3.03 7.78
C VAL A 341 13.96 -3.78 6.47
N ARG A 342 14.71 -4.85 6.16
CA ARG A 342 14.50 -5.70 4.97
C ARG A 342 13.28 -6.60 5.07
N VAL A 343 12.82 -6.87 6.28
CA VAL A 343 11.74 -7.81 6.62
C VAL A 343 10.39 -7.11 6.56
N LEU A 344 10.32 -5.94 7.19
CA LEU A 344 9.10 -5.12 7.29
C LEU A 344 8.59 -4.65 5.92
N ARG A 345 9.48 -4.56 4.91
CA ARG A 345 9.09 -4.20 3.53
C ARG A 345 8.46 -5.34 2.73
N SER A 346 8.65 -6.60 3.14
CA SER A 346 8.10 -7.76 2.44
C SER A 346 6.67 -8.12 2.86
N ALA A 347 6.22 -7.65 4.03
CA ALA A 347 4.88 -7.91 4.56
C ALA A 347 3.82 -6.91 4.05
N GLY A 348 4.25 -5.69 3.68
CA GLY A 348 3.35 -4.57 3.36
C GLY A 348 2.45 -4.73 2.13
N TYR A 349 2.64 -5.75 1.31
CA TYR A 349 1.80 -6.00 0.13
C TYR A 349 0.99 -7.31 0.19
N ARG A 350 1.11 -8.13 1.25
CA ARG A 350 0.13 -9.20 1.50
C ARG A 350 -1.26 -8.63 1.78
N LEU A 351 -1.33 -7.46 2.41
CA LEU A 351 -2.58 -6.71 2.57
C LEU A 351 -3.12 -6.12 1.26
N GLN A 352 -2.31 -6.00 0.21
CA GLN A 352 -2.76 -5.51 -1.08
C GLN A 352 -3.35 -6.63 -1.95
N TYR A 353 -2.77 -7.83 -1.91
CA TYR A 353 -3.36 -9.00 -2.59
C TYR A 353 -4.47 -9.69 -1.77
N ALA A 354 -4.45 -9.59 -0.43
CA ALA A 354 -5.55 -10.06 0.42
C ALA A 354 -6.76 -9.11 0.42
N ALA A 355 -6.55 -7.81 0.16
CA ALA A 355 -7.66 -6.87 -0.04
C ALA A 355 -8.36 -7.04 -1.41
N ASP A 356 -7.70 -7.69 -2.38
CA ASP A 356 -8.27 -8.03 -3.69
C ASP A 356 -8.69 -9.52 -3.79
N ALA A 357 -8.57 -10.29 -2.70
CA ALA A 357 -9.05 -11.66 -2.59
C ALA A 357 -10.27 -11.72 -1.66
N MET A 358 -11.45 -11.40 -2.20
CA MET A 358 -12.72 -11.82 -1.59
C MET A 358 -13.32 -12.98 -2.39
N ASP A 359 -13.92 -13.91 -1.65
CA ASP A 359 -14.43 -15.24 -1.96
C ASP A 359 -14.89 -15.56 -3.41
N PRO A 360 -14.74 -16.82 -3.87
CA PRO A 360 -15.31 -17.27 -5.13
C PRO A 360 -16.85 -17.10 -5.13
N PRO A 361 -17.46 -16.65 -6.24
CA PRO A 361 -18.91 -16.54 -6.29
C PRO A 361 -19.55 -17.94 -6.17
N PRO A 362 -20.69 -18.09 -5.48
CA PRO A 362 -21.43 -19.34 -5.47
C PRO A 362 -21.90 -19.67 -6.90
N PRO A 363 -22.19 -20.95 -7.23
CA PRO A 363 -22.68 -21.32 -8.56
C PRO A 363 -23.97 -20.55 -8.90
N PRO A 364 -24.22 -20.22 -10.19
CA PRO A 364 -25.31 -19.34 -10.55
C PRO A 364 -26.66 -19.97 -10.18
N PRO A 365 -27.54 -19.26 -9.44
CA PRO A 365 -28.96 -19.57 -9.44
C PRO A 365 -29.54 -19.25 -10.84
N PRO A 366 -30.76 -19.71 -11.16
CA PRO A 366 -31.47 -19.21 -12.35
C PRO A 366 -31.48 -17.67 -12.36
N PRO A 367 -31.50 -17.03 -13.55
CA PRO A 367 -31.11 -15.63 -13.73
C PRO A 367 -31.81 -14.71 -12.71
N PRO A 368 -31.04 -13.92 -11.94
CA PRO A 368 -31.60 -13.01 -10.95
C PRO A 368 -32.25 -11.80 -11.64
N PRO A 369 -33.22 -11.13 -10.98
CA PRO A 369 -33.66 -9.80 -11.40
C PRO A 369 -32.44 -8.84 -11.43
N PRO A 370 -32.50 -7.73 -12.20
CA PRO A 370 -31.37 -6.82 -12.39
C PRO A 370 -30.67 -6.46 -11.07
N PRO A 371 -29.33 -6.33 -11.05
CA PRO A 371 -28.58 -6.11 -9.83
C PRO A 371 -29.08 -4.85 -9.13
N PRO A 372 -29.19 -4.87 -7.78
CA PRO A 372 -29.49 -3.65 -7.06
C PRO A 372 -28.39 -2.62 -7.37
N PRO A 373 -28.75 -1.32 -7.44
CA PRO A 373 -27.76 -0.27 -7.65
C PRO A 373 -26.61 -0.40 -6.64
N PRO A 374 -25.39 0.06 -6.98
CA PRO A 374 -24.24 0.00 -6.08
C PRO A 374 -24.63 0.52 -4.70
N PRO A 375 -24.10 -0.07 -3.61
CA PRO A 375 -24.42 0.39 -2.28
C PRO A 375 -24.14 1.89 -2.21
N PRO A 376 -25.07 2.68 -1.66
CA PRO A 376 -24.85 4.11 -1.54
C PRO A 376 -23.52 4.34 -0.80
N PRO A 377 -22.75 5.38 -1.18
CA PRO A 377 -21.47 5.67 -0.55
C PRO A 377 -21.63 5.75 0.97
N SER A 378 -20.65 5.21 1.70
CA SER A 378 -20.69 5.23 3.17
C SER A 378 -20.76 6.67 3.70
N LEU A 379 -21.28 6.85 4.90
CA LEU A 379 -21.36 8.18 5.54
C LEU A 379 -19.99 8.86 5.61
N LYS A 380 -18.94 8.10 5.94
CA LYS A 380 -17.55 8.59 5.98
C LYS A 380 -17.06 9.01 4.60
N GLU A 381 -17.39 8.26 3.54
CA GLU A 381 -17.00 8.61 2.17
C GLU A 381 -17.72 9.87 1.65
N ILE A 382 -19.02 10.01 1.95
CA ILE A 382 -19.77 11.24 1.66
C ILE A 382 -19.14 12.42 2.41
N SER A 383 -18.81 12.23 3.68
CA SER A 383 -18.22 13.27 4.53
C SER A 383 -16.83 13.67 4.08
N TYR A 384 -16.00 12.71 3.67
CA TYR A 384 -14.68 12.97 3.11
C TYR A 384 -14.75 13.80 1.83
N ARG A 385 -15.64 13.45 0.90
CA ARG A 385 -15.85 14.24 -0.33
C ARG A 385 -16.24 15.69 -0.01
N LYS A 386 -17.11 15.90 0.98
CA LYS A 386 -17.49 17.24 1.43
C LYS A 386 -16.32 17.97 2.11
N TRP A 387 -15.49 17.28 2.89
CA TRP A 387 -14.31 17.83 3.54
C TRP A 387 -13.28 18.34 2.51
N VAL A 388 -12.99 17.52 1.50
CA VAL A 388 -12.10 17.87 0.39
C VAL A 388 -12.67 19.06 -0.40
N ALA A 389 -13.96 19.05 -0.70
CA ALA A 389 -14.62 20.15 -1.41
C ALA A 389 -14.58 21.47 -0.62
N ALA A 390 -14.51 21.40 0.72
CA ALA A 390 -14.37 22.56 1.60
C ALA A 390 -12.91 23.00 1.81
N ASP A 391 -11.92 22.32 1.18
CA ASP A 391 -10.49 22.50 1.45
C ASP A 391 -10.17 22.43 2.95
N GLY A 392 -10.82 21.50 3.67
CA GLY A 392 -10.87 21.50 5.13
C GLY A 392 -9.51 21.41 5.81
N ASP A 393 -8.57 20.66 5.23
CA ASP A 393 -7.22 20.50 5.81
C ASP A 393 -6.41 21.80 5.82
N ARG A 394 -6.65 22.70 4.85
CA ARG A 394 -5.94 23.98 4.70
C ARG A 394 -6.70 25.15 5.30
N THR A 395 -8.00 24.97 5.55
CA THR A 395 -8.93 25.99 6.07
C THR A 395 -9.47 25.60 7.44
N LEU A 396 -10.55 24.83 7.50
CA LEU A 396 -11.31 24.46 8.71
C LEU A 396 -10.45 23.86 9.84
N ARG A 397 -9.41 23.10 9.48
CA ARG A 397 -8.53 22.43 10.44
C ARG A 397 -7.50 23.34 11.11
N VAL A 398 -7.25 24.52 10.53
CA VAL A 398 -6.12 25.39 10.91
C VAL A 398 -6.49 26.86 11.05
N ASP A 399 -7.72 27.26 10.70
CA ASP A 399 -8.19 28.64 10.78
C ASP A 399 -9.03 28.88 12.05
N TYR A 400 -8.41 29.55 13.02
CA TYR A 400 -8.99 29.86 14.32
C TYR A 400 -8.68 31.31 14.74
N PRO A 401 -9.57 31.94 15.54
CA PRO A 401 -9.30 33.26 16.12
C PRO A 401 -8.39 33.12 17.36
N LEU A 402 -7.17 32.65 17.15
CA LEU A 402 -6.14 32.50 18.20
C LEU A 402 -5.19 33.71 18.20
N THR A 403 -4.56 33.92 19.34
CA THR A 403 -3.55 34.97 19.53
C THR A 403 -2.26 34.36 20.10
N SER A 404 -1.21 35.17 20.21
CA SER A 404 0.02 34.73 20.87
C SER A 404 -0.14 34.42 22.37
N GLN A 405 -1.24 34.85 22.99
CA GLN A 405 -1.57 34.54 24.38
C GLN A 405 -2.44 33.28 24.50
N SER A 406 -2.85 32.68 23.38
CA SER A 406 -3.73 31.52 23.40
C SER A 406 -2.99 30.26 23.86
N ILE A 407 -3.68 29.40 24.61
CA ILE A 407 -3.20 28.08 25.02
C ILE A 407 -3.85 27.01 24.15
N VAL A 408 -3.04 26.20 23.46
CA VAL A 408 -3.49 25.16 22.54
C VAL A 408 -3.01 23.80 23.00
N PHE A 409 -3.90 22.81 23.01
CA PHE A 409 -3.55 21.41 23.27
C PHE A 409 -3.61 20.63 21.95
N ASP A 410 -2.50 20.01 21.56
CA ASP A 410 -2.41 19.04 20.46
C ASP A 410 -2.34 17.63 21.06
N VAL A 411 -3.49 16.94 21.09
CA VAL A 411 -3.60 15.59 21.63
C VAL A 411 -3.45 14.60 20.48
N GLY A 412 -2.36 13.82 20.52
CA GLY A 412 -1.88 12.98 19.42
C GLY A 412 -0.98 13.75 18.46
N GLY A 413 0.21 14.11 18.94
CA GLY A 413 1.12 15.04 18.25
C GLY A 413 1.80 14.48 16.99
N PHE A 414 1.97 13.16 16.90
CA PHE A 414 2.63 12.49 15.77
C PHE A 414 4.00 13.12 15.45
N GLU A 415 4.23 13.62 14.24
CA GLU A 415 5.48 14.29 13.84
C GLU A 415 5.54 15.79 14.22
N GLY A 416 4.52 16.30 14.93
CA GLY A 416 4.41 17.71 15.32
C GLY A 416 4.09 18.67 14.18
N GLN A 417 3.68 18.17 13.01
CA GLN A 417 3.41 19.02 11.84
C GLN A 417 2.24 19.97 12.08
N TRP A 418 1.14 19.49 12.69
CA TRP A 418 -0.02 20.34 12.99
C TRP A 418 0.34 21.46 13.98
N ALA A 419 1.02 21.12 15.07
CA ALA A 419 1.51 22.11 16.04
C ALA A 419 2.42 23.16 15.38
N SER A 420 3.30 22.74 14.46
CA SER A 420 4.15 23.64 13.67
C SER A 420 3.33 24.64 12.84
N ASP A 421 2.27 24.18 12.18
CA ASP A 421 1.43 25.01 11.32
C ASP A 421 0.57 26.00 12.13
N ILE A 422 0.04 25.56 13.27
CA ILE A 422 -0.71 26.42 14.20
C ILE A 422 0.20 27.48 14.81
N TYR A 423 1.41 27.10 15.25
CA TYR A 423 2.36 28.05 15.80
C TYR A 423 2.79 29.09 14.75
N ALA A 424 3.06 28.66 13.51
CA ALA A 424 3.43 29.56 12.43
C ALA A 424 2.34 30.62 12.12
N ARG A 425 1.06 30.26 12.30
CA ARG A 425 -0.08 31.16 12.08
C ARG A 425 -0.31 32.13 13.24
N TYR A 426 -0.24 31.65 14.48
CA TYR A 426 -0.77 32.41 15.63
C TYR A 426 0.26 32.74 16.72
N ARG A 427 1.43 32.07 16.70
CA ARG A 427 2.47 32.20 17.72
C ARG A 427 1.98 31.97 19.15
N CYS A 428 0.98 31.10 19.30
CA CYS A 428 0.37 30.73 20.57
C CYS A 428 1.26 29.80 21.40
N HIS A 429 0.88 29.55 22.65
CA HIS A 429 1.49 28.53 23.50
C HIS A 429 0.85 27.18 23.21
N ILE A 430 1.65 26.17 22.88
CA ILE A 430 1.16 24.84 22.47
C ILE A 430 1.69 23.77 23.42
N HIS A 431 0.80 22.94 23.96
CA HIS A 431 1.13 21.72 24.67
C HIS A 431 0.83 20.51 23.77
N ILE A 432 1.86 19.74 23.43
CA ILE A 432 1.74 18.54 22.59
C ILE A 432 1.76 17.30 23.48
N PHE A 433 0.79 16.41 23.32
CA PHE A 433 0.72 15.12 24.01
C PHE A 433 0.99 14.01 23.01
N GLU A 434 2.16 13.36 23.14
CA GLU A 434 2.58 12.27 22.28
C GLU A 434 3.28 11.20 23.11
N PRO A 435 2.70 9.99 23.24
CA PRO A 435 3.29 8.93 24.04
C PRO A 435 4.35 8.08 23.31
N VAL A 436 4.38 8.05 21.97
CA VAL A 436 5.22 7.12 21.22
C VAL A 436 6.67 7.58 21.20
N PRO A 437 7.65 6.78 21.67
CA PRO A 437 9.04 7.21 21.81
C PRO A 437 9.70 7.77 20.54
N SER A 438 9.40 7.16 19.38
CA SER A 438 9.96 7.62 18.09
C SER A 438 9.42 8.98 17.66
N TYR A 439 8.16 9.29 17.96
CA TYR A 439 7.54 10.58 17.69
C TYR A 439 7.95 11.63 18.73
N VAL A 440 8.04 11.25 20.01
CA VAL A 440 8.59 12.09 21.09
C VAL A 440 9.99 12.60 20.73
N GLU A 441 10.89 11.72 20.27
CA GLU A 441 12.25 12.12 19.89
C GLU A 441 12.25 13.12 18.71
N GLN A 442 11.36 12.92 17.73
CA GLN A 442 11.22 13.80 16.58
C GLN A 442 10.68 15.18 16.99
N ILE A 443 9.61 15.22 17.79
CA ILE A 443 9.00 16.46 18.26
C ILE A 443 9.98 17.24 19.14
N ALA A 444 10.68 16.55 20.06
CA ALA A 444 11.68 17.18 20.93
C ALA A 444 12.78 17.86 20.13
N ARG A 445 13.32 17.19 19.11
CA ARG A 445 14.31 17.80 18.19
C ARG A 445 13.73 18.94 17.37
N ARG A 446 12.49 18.80 16.88
CA ARG A 446 11.81 19.79 16.04
C ARG A 446 11.60 21.13 16.76
N PHE A 447 11.29 21.08 18.05
CA PHE A 447 10.95 22.27 18.84
C PHE A 447 11.96 22.60 19.93
N GLU A 448 13.17 22.03 19.89
CA GLU A 448 14.24 22.25 20.89
C GLU A 448 14.53 23.73 21.17
N GLN A 449 14.38 24.58 20.15
CA GLN A 449 14.66 26.03 20.22
C GLN A 449 13.38 26.88 20.31
N ASN A 450 12.24 26.31 20.69
CA ASN A 450 10.95 27.00 20.74
C ASN A 450 10.25 26.83 22.09
N ASP A 451 10.53 27.75 23.02
CA ASP A 451 9.97 27.74 24.38
C ASP A 451 8.44 27.89 24.44
N ALA A 452 7.78 28.31 23.35
CA ALA A 452 6.33 28.40 23.28
C ALA A 452 5.65 27.06 23.00
N ILE A 453 6.40 26.01 22.63
CA ILE A 453 5.88 24.67 22.33
C ILE A 453 6.44 23.68 23.33
N ARG A 454 5.57 23.17 24.21
CA ARG A 454 5.92 22.22 25.26
C ARG A 454 5.46 20.82 24.88
N LEU A 455 6.42 19.89 24.80
CA LEU A 455 6.15 18.47 24.59
C LEU A 455 5.93 17.75 25.94
N HIS A 456 4.84 17.00 26.01
CA HIS A 456 4.55 16.01 27.04
C HIS A 456 4.68 14.62 26.43
N ALA A 457 5.70 13.87 26.86
CA ALA A 457 5.99 12.51 26.39
C ALA A 457 5.04 11.45 27.00
N VAL A 458 3.74 11.74 26.98
CA VAL A 458 2.64 10.94 27.55
C VAL A 458 1.38 11.15 26.71
N GLY A 459 0.50 10.16 26.71
CA GLY A 459 -0.86 10.30 26.19
C GLY A 459 -1.75 11.06 27.16
N LEU A 460 -2.82 11.66 26.65
CA LEU A 460 -3.88 12.27 27.45
C LEU A 460 -5.14 11.43 27.35
N GLY A 461 -5.64 10.91 28.47
CA GLY A 461 -6.77 9.98 28.50
C GLY A 461 -7.61 10.08 29.78
N GLY A 462 -8.77 9.42 29.81
CA GLY A 462 -9.67 9.43 30.97
C GLY A 462 -9.15 8.66 32.19
N CYS A 463 -8.11 7.84 32.04
CA CYS A 463 -7.50 7.08 33.12
C CYS A 463 -5.97 7.19 33.06
N ALA A 464 -5.34 7.55 34.17
CA ALA A 464 -3.89 7.60 34.26
C ALA A 464 -3.33 6.19 34.44
N GLY A 465 -2.20 5.91 33.80
CA GLY A 465 -1.54 4.63 33.93
C GLY A 465 -0.57 4.34 32.80
N THR A 466 -0.15 3.09 32.77
CA THR A 466 0.75 2.56 31.74
C THR A 466 -0.04 1.60 30.86
N PHE A 467 -0.02 1.85 29.55
CA PHE A 467 -0.79 1.09 28.58
C PHE A 467 0.13 0.53 27.50
N GLN A 468 -0.24 -0.60 26.93
CA GLN A 468 0.43 -1.15 25.76
C GLN A 468 -0.37 -0.76 24.52
N ILE A 469 0.29 -0.10 23.58
CA ILE A 469 -0.28 0.22 22.27
C ILE A 469 0.51 -0.46 21.18
N SER A 470 -0.13 -0.68 20.04
CA SER A 470 0.57 -1.15 18.86
C SER A 470 0.89 0.01 17.92
N ILE A 471 2.15 0.08 17.46
CA ILE A 471 2.58 1.10 16.50
C ILE A 471 2.30 0.58 15.09
N ALA A 472 1.31 1.16 14.41
CA ALA A 472 1.06 0.95 12.99
C ALA A 472 1.02 2.29 12.23
N GLY A 473 2.13 3.04 12.22
CA GLY A 473 2.24 4.31 11.47
C GLY A 473 1.11 5.29 11.81
N ASP A 474 0.43 5.85 10.80
CA ASP A 474 -0.75 6.75 10.91
C ASP A 474 -1.93 6.19 11.75
N ALA A 475 -1.81 4.99 12.32
CA ALA A 475 -2.74 4.44 13.30
C ALA A 475 -1.97 3.81 14.48
N SER A 476 -1.70 4.60 15.52
CA SER A 476 -1.27 4.09 16.83
C SER A 476 -2.49 3.75 17.69
N SER A 477 -3.08 2.57 17.51
CA SER A 477 -4.31 2.17 18.23
C SER A 477 -4.03 1.49 19.57
N MET A 478 -4.96 1.62 20.53
CA MET A 478 -4.95 0.88 21.80
C MET A 478 -5.45 -0.57 21.67
N GLN A 479 -5.64 -1.07 20.44
CA GLN A 479 -6.07 -2.44 20.17
C GLN A 479 -4.86 -3.31 19.80
N LEU A 480 -4.73 -4.44 20.49
CA LEU A 480 -3.60 -5.38 20.50
C LEU A 480 -3.42 -6.18 19.19
N GLN A 481 -3.27 -5.50 18.04
CA GLN A 481 -3.03 -6.17 16.75
C GLN A 481 -2.05 -5.42 15.84
N GLY A 482 -0.82 -5.20 16.30
CA GLY A 482 0.29 -4.89 15.40
C GLY A 482 1.64 -5.28 16.00
N GLU A 483 2.67 -5.24 15.15
CA GLU A 483 3.90 -6.01 15.32
C GLU A 483 4.91 -5.38 16.31
N ASP A 484 4.78 -4.08 16.60
CA ASP A 484 5.55 -3.37 17.62
C ASP A 484 4.62 -2.94 18.78
N ILE A 485 4.66 -3.67 19.89
CA ILE A 485 3.97 -3.28 21.13
C ILE A 485 4.90 -2.36 21.92
N VAL A 486 4.45 -1.14 22.17
CA VAL A 486 5.18 -0.18 22.99
C VAL A 486 4.38 0.21 24.22
N GLU A 487 5.08 0.26 25.35
CA GLU A 487 4.54 0.71 26.61
C GLU A 487 4.55 2.24 26.67
N ILE A 488 3.39 2.81 26.96
CA ILE A 488 3.19 4.26 27.01
C ILE A 488 2.61 4.71 28.34
N GLY A 489 3.02 5.89 28.80
CA GLY A 489 2.38 6.56 29.92
C GLY A 489 1.19 7.39 29.45
N VAL A 490 0.10 7.37 30.23
CA VAL A 490 -1.08 8.21 30.02
C VAL A 490 -1.37 8.98 31.31
N VAL A 491 -1.67 10.27 31.17
CA VAL A 491 -2.10 11.17 32.24
C VAL A 491 -3.53 11.64 32.01
N THR A 492 -4.17 12.07 33.09
CA THR A 492 -5.53 12.63 33.05
C THR A 492 -5.51 14.14 32.79
N PRO A 493 -6.57 14.71 32.19
CA PRO A 493 -6.72 16.16 32.06
C PRO A 493 -6.50 16.92 33.36
N GLU A 494 -7.04 16.45 34.50
CA GLU A 494 -6.89 17.06 35.82
C GLU A 494 -5.41 17.25 36.21
N GLN A 495 -4.60 16.21 35.99
CA GLN A 495 -3.16 16.24 36.28
C GLN A 495 -2.46 17.29 35.42
N VAL A 496 -2.81 17.39 34.15
CA VAL A 496 -2.21 18.38 33.23
C VAL A 496 -2.64 19.80 33.58
N PHE A 497 -3.95 20.04 33.76
CA PHE A 497 -4.47 21.36 34.15
C PHE A 497 -3.82 21.86 35.44
N SER A 498 -3.59 20.96 36.42
CA SER A 498 -2.91 21.31 37.67
C SER A 498 -1.40 21.49 37.52
N ALA A 499 -0.72 20.64 36.74
CA ALA A 499 0.74 20.68 36.61
C ALA A 499 1.22 21.86 35.77
N GLU A 500 0.43 22.26 34.77
CA GLU A 500 0.76 23.35 33.85
C GLU A 500 0.12 24.69 34.25
N ASP A 501 -0.60 24.74 35.38
CA ASP A 501 -1.38 25.90 35.83
C ASP A 501 -2.30 26.47 34.73
N VAL A 502 -2.91 25.57 33.95
CA VAL A 502 -3.83 25.95 32.87
C VAL A 502 -5.22 26.12 33.45
N SER A 503 -5.78 27.32 33.33
CA SER A 503 -7.16 27.59 33.73
C SER A 503 -8.15 27.37 32.58
N GLN A 504 -7.72 27.62 31.34
CA GLN A 504 -8.53 27.55 30.13
C GLN A 504 -7.66 27.13 28.93
N VAL A 505 -8.21 26.33 28.02
CA VAL A 505 -7.62 25.96 26.72
C VAL A 505 -8.41 26.64 25.61
N ASP A 506 -7.75 27.42 24.76
CA ASP A 506 -8.37 28.15 23.64
C ASP A 506 -8.75 27.26 22.46
N LEU A 507 -7.94 26.21 22.22
CA LEU A 507 -8.16 25.17 21.23
C LEU A 507 -7.56 23.85 21.71
N MET A 508 -8.38 22.81 21.77
CA MET A 508 -7.93 21.43 21.94
C MET A 508 -8.20 20.68 20.64
N LYS A 509 -7.15 20.15 20.01
CA LYS A 509 -7.27 19.18 18.91
C LYS A 509 -7.07 17.78 19.46
N VAL A 510 -7.93 16.84 19.04
CA VAL A 510 -7.89 15.44 19.47
C VAL A 510 -7.88 14.53 18.24
N ASN A 511 -6.80 13.78 18.08
CA ASN A 511 -6.67 12.69 17.12
C ASN A 511 -5.78 11.59 17.72
N ILE A 512 -6.39 10.57 18.33
CA ILE A 512 -5.70 9.56 19.15
C ILE A 512 -6.25 8.15 18.92
N GLU A 513 -6.65 7.85 17.68
CA GLU A 513 -6.87 6.49 17.19
C GLU A 513 -7.82 5.63 18.05
N GLY A 514 -8.99 6.18 18.35
CA GLY A 514 -10.06 5.52 19.10
C GLY A 514 -10.06 5.84 20.60
N ALA A 515 -8.97 6.38 21.15
CA ALA A 515 -8.92 6.82 22.54
C ALA A 515 -9.75 8.11 22.79
N GLU A 516 -10.16 8.82 21.73
CA GLU A 516 -10.90 10.08 21.83
C GLU A 516 -12.25 9.91 22.53
N TYR A 517 -12.90 8.75 22.38
CA TYR A 517 -14.22 8.52 22.97
C TYR A 517 -14.13 8.54 24.50
N ASP A 518 -13.19 7.78 25.08
CA ASP A 518 -13.01 7.67 26.53
C ASP A 518 -12.49 8.99 27.12
N LEU A 519 -11.62 9.70 26.40
CA LEU A 519 -11.16 11.04 26.79
C LEU A 519 -12.31 12.05 26.84
N LEU A 520 -13.17 12.07 25.82
CA LEU A 520 -14.31 12.99 25.76
C LEU A 520 -15.39 12.66 26.78
N ASP A 521 -15.68 11.38 27.00
CA ASP A 521 -16.58 10.94 28.06
C ASP A 521 -16.10 11.46 29.42
N HIS A 522 -14.81 11.27 29.73
CA HIS A 522 -14.19 11.76 30.97
C HIS A 522 -14.25 13.29 31.09
N LEU A 523 -13.85 14.04 30.05
CA LEU A 523 -13.88 15.51 30.06
C LEU A 523 -15.29 16.04 30.33
N ILE A 524 -16.32 15.39 29.80
CA ILE A 524 -17.72 15.78 30.00
C ILE A 524 -18.18 15.43 31.42
N ASP A 525 -17.90 14.22 31.89
CA ASP A 525 -18.35 13.74 33.20
C ASP A 525 -17.71 14.50 34.37
N THR A 526 -16.44 14.91 34.23
CA THR A 526 -15.75 15.71 35.25
C THR A 526 -16.04 17.20 35.12
N GLY A 527 -16.75 17.62 34.05
CA GLY A 527 -17.07 19.01 33.76
C GLY A 527 -15.89 19.83 33.23
N LEU A 528 -14.71 19.23 33.08
CA LEU A 528 -13.51 19.87 32.52
C LEU A 528 -13.69 20.32 31.08
N ILE A 529 -14.66 19.74 30.34
CA ILE A 529 -15.01 20.17 28.99
C ILE A 529 -15.31 21.68 28.92
N ARG A 530 -15.81 22.32 29.99
CA ARG A 530 -16.06 23.77 30.04
C ARG A 530 -14.78 24.63 30.01
N LYS A 531 -13.63 24.04 30.38
CA LYS A 531 -12.32 24.71 30.26
C LYS A 531 -11.81 24.73 28.83
N ILE A 532 -12.45 24.02 27.90
CA ILE A 532 -12.06 24.00 26.49
C ILE A 532 -12.97 24.99 25.74
N ARG A 533 -12.38 26.02 25.15
CA ARG A 533 -13.12 27.02 24.37
C ARG A 533 -13.49 26.52 22.98
N ARG A 534 -12.58 25.76 22.36
CA ARG A 534 -12.77 25.15 21.04
C ARG A 534 -12.23 23.74 21.05
N LEU A 535 -13.03 22.79 20.59
CA LEU A 535 -12.64 21.38 20.49
C LEU A 535 -12.71 20.98 19.01
N GLN A 536 -11.56 20.65 18.43
CA GLN A 536 -11.44 19.98 17.13
C GLN A 536 -11.20 18.50 17.38
N VAL A 537 -12.04 17.62 16.84
CA VAL A 537 -11.94 16.17 17.08
C VAL A 537 -12.14 15.39 15.78
N GLN A 538 -11.32 14.34 15.62
CA GLN A 538 -11.56 13.27 14.67
C GLN A 538 -12.04 12.03 15.42
N PHE A 539 -13.24 11.55 15.08
CA PHE A 539 -13.77 10.27 15.58
C PHE A 539 -13.39 9.13 14.63
N HIS A 540 -12.86 8.04 15.18
CA HIS A 540 -12.51 6.84 14.43
C HIS A 540 -13.66 5.84 14.43
N ASP A 541 -13.93 5.22 13.29
CA ASP A 541 -15.05 4.30 13.06
C ASP A 541 -14.72 2.82 13.33
N PHE A 542 -13.49 2.51 13.77
CA PHE A 542 -13.06 1.15 14.09
C PHE A 542 -13.32 0.73 15.55
N VAL A 543 -13.81 1.64 16.39
CA VAL A 543 -14.18 1.34 17.79
C VAL A 543 -15.58 0.69 17.83
N PRO A 544 -15.84 -0.30 18.70
CA PRO A 544 -17.18 -0.85 18.89
C PRO A 544 -18.21 0.25 19.16
N ASP A 545 -19.36 0.16 18.49
CA ASP A 545 -20.47 1.12 18.59
C ASP A 545 -20.08 2.59 18.29
N ALA A 546 -19.04 2.82 17.49
CA ALA A 546 -18.49 4.15 17.18
C ALA A 546 -19.55 5.20 16.82
N GLU A 547 -20.51 4.86 15.94
CA GLU A 547 -21.58 5.79 15.55
C GLU A 547 -22.48 6.18 16.72
N ALA A 548 -22.90 5.21 17.53
CA ALA A 548 -23.74 5.45 18.71
C ALA A 548 -22.99 6.23 19.80
N ARG A 549 -21.72 5.89 20.03
CA ARG A 549 -20.86 6.60 20.99
C ARG A 549 -20.62 8.04 20.55
N MET A 550 -20.29 8.26 19.27
CA MET A 550 -20.10 9.59 18.69
C MET A 550 -21.37 10.43 18.87
N ALA A 551 -22.54 9.90 18.49
CA ALA A 551 -23.81 10.59 18.65
C ALA A 551 -24.12 10.96 20.12
N ALA A 552 -23.85 10.04 21.05
CA ALA A 552 -24.05 10.29 22.49
C ALA A 552 -23.12 11.40 23.02
N ILE A 553 -21.84 11.39 22.61
CA ILE A 553 -20.87 12.44 22.95
C ILE A 553 -21.32 13.78 22.36
N GLN A 554 -21.72 13.83 21.09
CA GLN A 554 -22.20 15.06 20.43
C GLN A 554 -23.43 15.65 21.15
N GLN A 555 -24.38 14.81 21.57
CA GLN A 555 -25.55 15.26 22.35
C GLN A 555 -25.15 15.87 23.69
N ARG A 556 -24.17 15.26 24.38
CA ARG A 556 -23.66 15.78 25.66
C ARG A 556 -22.82 17.04 25.47
N LEU A 557 -21.98 17.12 24.43
CA LEU A 557 -21.23 18.31 24.04
C LEU A 557 -22.15 19.48 23.71
N ALA A 558 -23.28 19.22 23.06
CA ALA A 558 -24.27 20.25 22.71
C ALA A 558 -24.85 20.98 23.93
N VAL A 559 -24.65 20.49 25.16
CA VAL A 559 -25.00 21.23 26.39
C VAL A 559 -24.09 22.45 26.58
N THR A 560 -22.77 22.29 26.39
CA THR A 560 -21.75 23.32 26.68
C THR A 560 -21.20 23.99 25.43
N HIS A 561 -21.27 23.34 24.27
CA HIS A 561 -20.68 23.79 23.01
C HIS A 561 -21.73 23.86 21.89
N ARG A 562 -21.47 24.69 20.88
CA ARG A 562 -22.16 24.70 19.59
C ARG A 562 -21.23 24.13 18.51
N VAL A 563 -21.76 23.33 17.60
CA VAL A 563 -21.01 22.82 16.45
C VAL A 563 -20.78 23.95 15.44
N THR A 564 -19.58 24.03 14.86
CA THR A 564 -19.28 24.98 13.78
C THR A 564 -19.15 24.29 12.43
N TYR A 565 -18.58 23.09 12.42
CA TYR A 565 -18.59 22.21 11.27
C TYR A 565 -18.58 20.75 11.72
N GLN A 566 -19.15 19.89 10.89
CA GLN A 566 -19.29 18.48 11.19
C GLN A 566 -19.16 17.65 9.91
N PHE A 567 -18.10 16.86 9.83
CA PHE A 567 -17.89 15.87 8.78
C PHE A 567 -17.72 14.52 9.46
N PRO A 568 -18.80 13.73 9.59
CA PRO A 568 -18.79 12.46 10.32
C PRO A 568 -17.59 11.57 10.00
N PHE A 569 -16.90 11.13 11.04
CA PHE A 569 -15.66 10.31 10.98
C PHE A 569 -14.48 10.93 10.21
N ILE A 570 -14.53 12.24 9.90
CA ILE A 570 -13.44 13.00 9.29
C ILE A 570 -12.94 14.05 10.29
N TRP A 571 -13.71 15.11 10.53
CA TRP A 571 -13.39 16.17 11.49
C TRP A 571 -14.65 16.90 11.93
N GLU A 572 -14.69 17.25 13.22
CA GLU A 572 -15.73 18.09 13.79
C GLU A 572 -15.11 19.18 14.64
N ASN A 573 -15.76 20.34 14.70
CA ASN A 573 -15.35 21.42 15.58
C ASN A 573 -16.52 21.98 16.37
N TRP A 574 -16.23 22.24 17.64
CA TRP A 574 -17.17 22.68 18.66
C TRP A 574 -16.62 23.92 19.33
N VAL A 575 -17.48 24.90 19.60
CA VAL A 575 -17.12 26.18 20.25
C VAL A 575 -17.98 26.35 21.49
N SER A 576 -17.36 26.66 22.63
CA SER A 576 -18.05 26.89 23.89
C SER A 576 -19.12 27.96 23.72
N LYS A 577 -20.32 27.70 24.23
CA LYS A 577 -21.43 28.67 24.23
C LYS A 577 -21.16 29.87 25.15
N GLU A 578 -20.14 29.79 25.99
CA GLU A 578 -19.69 30.87 26.87
C GLU A 578 -18.77 31.86 26.15
N LEU A 579 -18.31 31.55 24.94
CA LEU A 579 -17.70 32.53 24.06
C LEU A 579 -18.82 33.38 23.43
N GLU A 580 -19.03 34.57 24.00
CA GLU A 580 -19.90 35.63 23.47
C GLU A 580 -19.64 35.82 21.96
N GLU A 581 -20.72 36.02 21.19
CA GLU A 581 -20.65 36.29 19.74
C GLU A 581 -19.94 37.61 19.41
#